data_AF-A0AA95MEN5-F1
#
_entry.id   AF-A0AA95MEN5-F1
#
_cell.length_a   1.000
_cell.length_b   1.000
_cell.length_c   1.000
_cell.angle_alpha   90.00
_cell.angle_beta   90.00
_cell.angle_gamma   90.00
#
_symmetry.space_group_name_H-M   'P 1'
#
loop_
_entity.id
_entity.type
_entity.pdbx_description
1 polymer ?
#
loop_
_entity_poly.entity_id
_entity_poly.type
_entity_poly.pdbx_seq_one_letter_code
_entity_poly.pdbx_strand_id
1 'polypeptide(L)' 'MHLTGWKLKFGNWFKEEWLSEIDHLLSLELKFYKYPTKKMGEGHYVLITPEECEYLTKKHLFFDLIDQKFQWIRED' A
#
# COMPACT_ATOMS: atom_id res chain seq x y z
N MET A 1 1.40 -5.72 13.31
CA MET A 1 2.05 -7.05 13.21
C MET A 1 1.74 -7.80 11.90
N HIS A 2 1.03 -7.22 10.92
CA HIS A 2 0.74 -7.90 9.65
C HIS A 2 1.75 -7.58 8.54
N LEU A 3 2.15 -6.30 8.38
CA LEU A 3 3.14 -5.87 7.38
C LEU A 3 4.53 -6.51 7.59
N THR A 4 5.00 -6.59 8.84
CA THR A 4 6.26 -7.26 9.18
C THR A 4 6.22 -8.75 8.85
N GLY A 5 5.08 -9.41 9.12
CA GLY A 5 4.88 -10.81 8.76
C GLY A 5 4.83 -11.05 7.25
N TRP A 6 4.21 -10.14 6.50
CA TRP A 6 4.17 -10.20 5.03
C TRP A 6 5.55 -9.98 4.44
N LYS A 7 6.32 -9.01 4.96
CA LYS A 7 7.72 -8.79 4.55
C LYS A 7 8.59 -10.03 4.80
N LEU A 8 8.45 -10.68 5.96
CA LEU A 8 9.20 -11.90 6.27
C LEU A 8 8.81 -13.07 5.35
N LYS A 9 7.52 -13.20 5.02
CA LYS A 9 7.01 -14.35 4.26
C LYS A 9 7.19 -14.22 2.74
N PHE A 10 7.03 -13.01 2.21
CA PHE A 10 7.01 -12.75 0.77
C PHE A 10 8.10 -11.79 0.31
N GLY A 11 8.95 -11.29 1.21
CA GLY A 11 9.94 -10.26 0.89
C GLY A 11 10.91 -10.64 -0.21
N ASN A 12 11.24 -11.94 -0.33
CA ASN A 12 12.09 -12.44 -1.42
C ASN A 12 11.45 -12.31 -2.82
N TRP A 13 10.14 -12.07 -2.89
CA TRP A 13 9.40 -11.87 -4.15
C TRP A 13 9.10 -10.40 -4.42
N PHE A 14 9.47 -9.51 -3.49
CA PHE A 14 9.32 -8.08 -3.67
C PHE A 14 10.59 -7.49 -4.30
N LYS A 15 10.41 -6.46 -5.12
CA LYS A 15 11.53 -5.64 -5.57
C LYS A 15 12.18 -4.98 -4.35
N GLU A 16 13.50 -4.78 -4.40
CA GLU A 16 14.23 -4.13 -3.30
C GLU A 16 13.64 -2.76 -2.93
N GLU A 17 13.24 -1.99 -3.94
CA GLU A 17 12.58 -0.69 -3.76
C GLU A 17 11.31 -0.77 -2.89
N TRP A 18 10.52 -1.86 -3.01
CA TRP A 18 9.34 -2.08 -2.19
C TRP A 18 9.69 -2.45 -0.76
N LEU A 19 10.75 -3.22 -0.56
CA LEU A 19 11.23 -3.57 0.78
C LEU A 19 11.70 -2.33 1.54
N SER A 20 12.44 -1.44 0.88
CA SER A 20 12.87 -0.16 1.46
C SER A 20 11.68 0.75 1.78
N GLU A 21 10.65 0.78 0.93
CA GLU A 21 9.47 1.60 1.17
C GLU A 21 8.60 1.05 2.32
N ILE A 22 8.51 -0.28 2.46
CA ILE A 22 7.88 -0.92 3.64
C ILE A 22 8.65 -0.59 4.92
N ASP A 23 9.99 -0.63 4.90
CA ASP A 23 10.81 -0.29 6.06
C ASP A 23 10.64 1.17 6.46
N HIS A 24 10.60 2.06 5.48
CA HIS A 24 10.32 3.47 5.71
C HIS A 24 8.96 3.65 6.40
N LEU A 25 7.89 3.04 5.86
CA LEU A 25 6.54 3.11 6.44
C LEU A 25 6.48 2.58 7.89
N LEU A 26 7.23 1.52 8.18
CA LEU A 26 7.31 0.94 9.54
C LEU A 26 8.11 1.82 10.52
N SER A 27 8.98 2.69 10.02
CA SER A 27 9.73 3.65 10.84
C SER A 27 8.97 4.96 11.14
N LEU A 28 7.84 5.20 10.48
CA LEU A 28 7.07 6.43 10.66
C LEU A 28 6.41 6.48 12.05
N GLU A 29 6.35 7.69 12.59
CA GLU A 29 5.54 7.96 13.77
C GLU A 29 4.06 8.04 13.39
N LEU A 30 3.20 7.63 14.33
CA LEU A 30 1.76 7.75 14.15
C LEU A 30 1.35 9.22 14.18
N LYS A 31 0.60 9.65 13.16
CA LYS A 31 -0.01 10.98 13.09
C LYS A 31 -1.52 10.89 13.28
N PHE A 32 -2.08 11.87 13.99
CA PHE A 32 -3.52 11.96 14.16
C PHE A 32 -4.16 12.50 12.87
N TYR A 33 -4.99 11.69 12.23
CA TYR A 33 -5.74 12.06 11.03
C TYR A 33 -7.22 12.25 11.36
N LYS A 34 -7.77 13.40 10.99
CA LYS A 34 -9.18 13.74 11.17
C LYS A 34 -9.90 13.64 9.82
N TYR A 35 -10.95 12.83 9.77
CA TYR A 35 -11.73 12.67 8.53
C TYR A 35 -12.52 13.95 8.21
N PRO A 36 -12.49 14.45 6.97
CA PRO A 36 -13.20 15.67 6.57
C PRO A 36 -14.73 15.58 6.77
N THR A 37 -15.28 14.37 6.68
CA THR A 37 -16.72 14.10 6.63
C THR A 37 -17.33 13.67 7.97
N LYS A 38 -16.52 13.48 9.02
CA LYS A 38 -17.02 13.06 10.34
C LYS A 38 -17.19 14.28 11.26
N LYS A 39 -18.19 14.21 12.15
CA LYS A 39 -18.48 15.25 13.15
C LYS A 39 -17.19 15.63 13.91
N MET A 40 -17.09 16.89 14.33
CA MET A 40 -15.94 17.41 15.07
C MET A 40 -15.51 16.46 16.19
N GLY A 41 -14.32 15.87 16.08
CA GLY A 41 -13.68 15.08 17.13
C GLY A 41 -13.31 13.66 16.74
N GLU A 42 -13.86 13.11 15.66
CA GLU A 42 -13.54 11.74 15.23
C GLU A 42 -12.31 11.72 14.30
N GLY A 43 -11.19 11.25 14.83
CA GLY A 43 -9.95 11.00 14.10
C GLY A 43 -9.25 9.74 14.61
N HIS A 44 -8.34 9.21 13.80
CA HIS A 44 -7.58 8.02 14.12
C HIS A 44 -6.09 8.29 13.91
N TYR A 45 -5.26 7.64 14.73
CA TYR A 45 -3.81 7.63 14.51
C TYR A 45 -3.49 6.69 13.35
N VAL A 46 -2.77 7.21 12.36
CA VAL A 46 -2.39 6.50 11.14
C VAL A 46 -0.90 6.69 10.88
N LEU A 47 -0.25 5.70 10.24
CA LEU A 47 1.13 5.84 9.76
C LEU A 47 1.20 6.74 8.53
N ILE A 48 0.22 6.56 7.63
CA ILE A 48 0.03 7.36 6.42
C ILE A 48 -1.43 7.77 6.30
N THR A 49 -1.68 8.92 5.71
CA THR A 49 -3.04 9.40 5.46
C THR A 49 -3.69 8.64 4.29
N PRO A 50 -5.02 8.69 4.15
CA PRO A 50 -5.71 8.12 2.99
C PRO A 50 -5.16 8.65 1.66
N GLU A 51 -4.80 9.93 1.58
CA GLU A 51 -4.27 10.57 0.37
C GLU A 51 -2.88 10.05 0.02
N GLU A 52 -2.01 9.86 1.02
CA GLU A 52 -0.69 9.26 0.83
C GLU A 52 -0.81 7.79 0.41
N CYS A 53 -1.76 7.05 0.99
CA CYS A 53 -2.05 5.67 0.60
C CYS A 53 -2.51 5.59 -0.86
N GLU A 54 -3.36 6.52 -1.31
CA GLU A 54 -3.81 6.59 -2.70
C GLU A 54 -2.64 6.89 -3.64
N TYR A 55 -1.76 7.83 -3.28
CA TYR A 55 -0.57 8.15 -4.05
C TYR A 55 0.37 6.94 -4.19
N LEU A 56 0.68 6.25 -3.08
CA LEU A 56 1.53 5.06 -3.08
C LEU A 56 0.91 3.91 -3.88
N THR A 57 -0.41 3.75 -3.76
CA THR A 57 -1.14 2.78 -4.57
C THR A 57 -0.99 3.10 -6.05
N LYS A 58 -1.26 4.34 -6.50
CA LYS A 58 -1.09 4.70 -7.91
C LYS A 58 0.35 4.54 -8.40
N LYS A 59 1.34 4.84 -7.56
CA LYS A 59 2.77 4.68 -7.88
C LYS A 59 3.14 3.22 -8.15
N HIS A 60 2.63 2.28 -7.35
CA HIS A 60 3.06 0.88 -7.38
C HIS A 60 2.08 -0.08 -8.06
N LEU A 61 0.82 0.31 -8.20
CA LEU A 61 -0.26 -0.48 -8.79
C LEU A 61 -0.38 -0.29 -10.31
N PHE A 62 0.54 0.45 -10.95
CA PHE A 62 0.74 0.37 -12.40
C PHE A 62 1.27 -1.02 -12.76
N PHE A 63 0.33 -1.96 -12.82
CA PHE A 63 0.50 -3.31 -13.29
C PHE A 63 -0.18 -3.37 -14.65
N ASP A 64 0.62 -3.47 -15.72
CA ASP A 64 0.09 -3.61 -17.09
C ASP A 64 -0.95 -4.75 -17.19
N LEU A 65 -0.83 -5.78 -16.35
CA LEU A 65 -1.71 -6.94 -16.32
C LEU A 65 -3.01 -6.76 -15.50
N ILE A 66 -3.11 -5.75 -14.62
CA ILE A 66 -4.33 -5.51 -13.82
C ILE A 66 -5.40 -4.80 -14.66
N ASP A 67 -4.99 -3.86 -15.52
CA ASP A 67 -5.89 -3.10 -16.38
C ASP A 67 -6.15 -3.76 -17.74
N GLN A 68 -5.36 -4.79 -18.09
CA GLN A 68 -5.60 -5.60 -19.28
C GLN A 68 -6.60 -6.72 -18.99
N LYS A 69 -7.67 -6.81 -19.80
CA LYS A 69 -8.53 -8.00 -19.82
C LYS A 69 -7.67 -9.20 -20.21
N PHE A 70 -7.40 -10.07 -19.24
CA PHE A 70 -6.75 -11.35 -19.49
C PHE A 70 -7.57 -12.15 -20.50
N GLN A 71 -7.04 -12.36 -21.71
CA GLN A 71 -7.65 -13.21 -22.72
C GLN A 71 -6.96 -14.57 -22.69
N TRP A 72 -7.72 -15.63 -22.44
CA TRP A 72 -7.25 -17.00 -22.60
C TRP A 72 -7.04 -17.26 -24.10
N ILE A 73 -5.79 -17.27 -24.55
CA ILE A 73 -5.44 -17.69 -25.91
C ILE A 73 -5.35 -19.21 -25.86
N ARG A 74 -6.17 -19.91 -26.64
CA ARG A 74 -5.96 -21.34 -26.90
C ARG A 74 -4.79 -21.43 -27.88
N GLU A 75 -3.76 -22.19 -27.51
CA GLU A 75 -2.76 -22.65 -28.47
C GLU A 75 -3.42 -23.74 -29.34
N ASP A 76 -3.53 -23.48 -30.64
CA ASP A 76 -3.98 -24.45 -31.66
C ASP A 76 -2.85 -25.42 -32.02
#